data_AF-A0A2R6CTZ9-F1
#
_entry.id   AF-A0A2R6CTZ9-F1
#
_cell.length_a   1.000
_cell.length_b   1.000
_cell.length_c   1.000
_cell.angle_alpha   90.00
_cell.angle_beta   90.00
_cell.angle_gamma   90.00
#
_symmetry.space_group_name_H-M   'P 1'
#
loop_
_entity.id
_entity.type
_entity.pdbx_description
1 polymer ?
#
loop_
_entity_poly.entity_id
_entity_poly.type
_entity_poly.pdbx_seq_one_letter_code
_entity_poly.pdbx_strand_id
1 'polypeptide(L)'
;MGSEGDFETAYVTRSEVREVITAGRRAGVITPDEHRMLQRLLRFRNRIVKETMVPRRDVVAVSVETDAEAAIDTCLEHELT
;
A
#
# COMPACT_ATOMS: atom_id res chain seq x y z
N MET A 1 5.37 32.02 -12.28
CA MET A 1 6.66 31.42 -12.67
C MET A 1 7.14 30.59 -11.50
N GLY A 2 6.58 29.40 -11.35
CA GLY A 2 7.02 28.39 -10.37
C GLY A 2 7.42 27.17 -11.18
N SER A 3 8.72 26.91 -11.25
CA SER A 3 9.24 25.66 -11.80
C SER A 3 8.94 24.58 -10.77
N GLU A 4 7.80 23.91 -10.93
CA GLU A 4 7.44 22.79 -10.07
C GLU A 4 8.10 21.54 -10.65
N GLY A 5 9.26 21.22 -10.07
CA GLY A 5 9.77 19.85 -10.00
C GLY A 5 10.25 19.26 -11.31
N ASP A 6 11.43 19.71 -11.74
CA ASP A 6 12.33 18.92 -12.56
C ASP A 6 12.84 17.71 -11.74
N PHE A 7 12.02 16.67 -11.66
CA PHE A 7 12.43 15.34 -11.21
C PHE A 7 11.90 14.32 -12.22
N GLU A 8 12.78 13.99 -13.17
CA GLU A 8 13.00 12.62 -13.65
C GLU A 8 11.77 11.72 -13.63
N THR A 9 10.85 11.90 -14.58
CA THR A 9 10.00 10.78 -14.95
C THR A 9 10.93 9.78 -15.60
N ALA A 10 11.41 8.79 -14.81
CA ALA A 10 12.20 7.69 -15.33
C ALA A 10 11.60 7.26 -16.67
N TYR A 11 12.39 7.30 -17.74
CA TYR A 11 12.00 6.92 -19.11
C TYR A 11 11.62 5.43 -19.24
N VAL A 12 11.32 4.78 -18.12
CA VAL A 12 11.05 3.37 -17.99
C VAL A 12 9.55 3.18 -17.91
N THR A 13 9.00 2.62 -18.98
CA THR A 13 7.63 2.17 -19.08
C THR A 13 7.38 0.95 -18.18
N ARG A 14 6.10 0.70 -17.85
CA ARG A 14 5.73 -0.47 -17.05
C ARG A 14 6.08 -1.79 -17.74
N SER A 15 6.13 -1.81 -19.07
CA SER A 15 6.49 -3.00 -19.83
C SER A 15 7.96 -3.33 -19.60
N GLU A 16 8.85 -2.33 -19.65
CA GLU A 16 10.28 -2.49 -19.39
C GLU A 16 10.54 -2.96 -17.95
N VAL A 17 9.83 -2.41 -16.95
CA VAL A 17 9.95 -2.90 -15.56
C VAL A 17 9.56 -4.38 -15.45
N ARG A 18 8.49 -4.82 -16.13
CA ARG A 18 8.07 -6.23 -16.13
C ARG A 18 9.07 -7.14 -16.82
N GLU A 19 9.70 -6.66 -17.88
CA GLU A 19 10.74 -7.38 -18.61
C GLU A 19 11.97 -7.58 -17.73
N VAL A 20 12.44 -6.54 -17.04
CA VAL A 20 13.56 -6.61 -16.09
C VAL A 20 13.27 -7.62 -14.98
N ILE A 21 12.08 -7.57 -14.37
CA ILE A 21 11.69 -8.52 -13.31
C ILE A 21 11.60 -9.97 -13.83
N THR A 22 11.16 -10.15 -15.07
CA THR A 22 11.08 -11.48 -15.69
C THR A 22 12.46 -12.01 -16.05
N ALA A 23 13.34 -11.15 -16.57
CA ALA A 23 14.72 -11.47 -16.87
C ALA A 23 15.48 -11.84 -15.58
N GLY A 24 15.32 -11.06 -14.50
CA GLY A 24 15.93 -11.35 -13.20
C GLY A 24 15.52 -12.70 -12.61
N ARG A 25 14.26 -13.11 -12.78
CA ARG A 25 13.82 -14.47 -12.39
C ARG A 25 14.48 -15.56 -13.21
N ARG A 26 14.59 -15.37 -14.54
CA ARG A 26 15.25 -16.34 -15.44
C ARG A 26 16.74 -16.45 -15.17
N ALA A 27 17.38 -15.33 -14.83
CA ALA A 27 18.79 -15.28 -14.43
C ALA A 27 19.04 -15.84 -13.02
N GLY A 28 18.00 -16.25 -12.28
CA GLY A 28 18.11 -16.77 -10.92
C GLY A 28 18.41 -15.72 -9.85
N VAL A 29 18.43 -14.43 -10.21
CA VAL A 29 18.68 -13.30 -9.29
C VAL A 29 17.44 -12.97 -8.46
N ILE A 30 16.24 -13.25 -8.98
CA ILE A 30 14.96 -13.03 -8.29
C ILE A 30 14.32 -14.38 -8.00
N THR A 31 13.98 -14.60 -6.73
CA THR A 31 13.30 -15.82 -6.29
C THR A 31 11.83 -15.86 -6.76
N PRO A 32 11.19 -17.05 -6.78
CA PRO A 32 9.77 -17.16 -7.13
C PRO A 32 8.84 -16.31 -6.25
N ASP A 33 9.14 -16.17 -4.96
CA ASP A 33 8.33 -15.40 -4.02
C ASP A 33 8.52 -13.90 -4.19
N GLU A 34 9.74 -13.42 -4.40
CA GLU A 34 10.01 -12.02 -4.76
C GLU A 34 9.34 -11.65 -6.08
N HIS A 35 9.42 -12.52 -7.09
CA HIS A 35 8.71 -12.30 -8.36
C HIS A 35 7.19 -12.16 -8.15
N ARG A 36 6.60 -13.01 -7.32
CA ARG A 36 5.16 -12.96 -6.99
C ARG A 36 4.82 -11.69 -6.22
N MET A 37 5.66 -11.27 -5.27
CA MET A 37 5.51 -10.03 -4.52
C MET A 37 5.58 -8.81 -5.45
N LEU A 38 6.60 -8.70 -6.30
CA LEU A 38 6.77 -7.62 -7.26
C LEU A 38 5.60 -7.54 -8.25
N GLN A 39 5.10 -8.68 -8.72
CA GLN A 39 3.89 -8.75 -9.55
C GLN A 39 2.65 -8.23 -8.82
N ARG A 40 2.50 -8.52 -7.51
CA ARG A 40 1.39 -7.98 -6.69
C ARG A 40 1.53 -6.47 -6.49
N LEU A 41 2.72 -5.98 -6.17
CA LEU A 41 2.99 -4.54 -5.97
C LEU A 41 2.68 -3.72 -7.23
N LEU A 42 3.10 -4.19 -8.41
CA LEU A 42 2.82 -3.49 -9.67
C LEU A 42 1.32 -3.47 -10.03
N ARG A 43 0.52 -4.40 -9.51
CA ARG A 43 -0.95 -4.41 -9.64
C ARG A 43 -1.65 -3.59 -8.55
N PHE A 44 -1.03 -3.45 -7.38
CA PHE A 44 -1.61 -2.82 -6.19
C PHE A 44 -1.98 -1.35 -6.40
N ARG A 45 -1.29 -0.64 -7.29
CA ARG A 45 -1.52 0.79 -7.57
C ARG A 45 -2.87 1.11 -8.26
N ASN A 46 -3.70 0.11 -8.54
CA ASN A 46 -5.03 0.30 -9.12
C ASN A 46 -6.18 0.13 -8.11
N ARG A 47 -5.89 -0.07 -6.81
CA ARG A 47 -6.95 -0.12 -5.80
C ARG A 47 -7.39 1.29 -5.40
N ILE A 48 -8.70 1.52 -5.44
CA ILE A 48 -9.31 2.73 -4.89
C ILE A 48 -9.59 2.55 -3.40
N VAL A 49 -9.59 3.63 -2.63
CA VAL A 49 -9.72 3.62 -1.16
C VAL A 49 -10.88 2.73 -0.69
N LYS A 50 -12.03 2.78 -1.37
CA LYS A 50 -13.21 1.97 -1.03
C LYS A 50 -12.97 0.45 -1.03
N GLU A 51 -11.95 -0.03 -1.74
CA GLU A 51 -11.62 -1.46 -1.86
C GLU A 51 -10.70 -1.96 -0.75
N THR A 52 -10.11 -1.04 0.05
CA THR A 52 -9.13 -1.37 1.10
C THR A 52 -9.49 -0.77 2.45
N MET A 53 -10.31 0.29 2.50
CA MET A 53 -10.77 0.88 3.75
C MET A 53 -11.65 -0.10 4.55
N VAL A 54 -11.66 0.07 5.87
CA VAL A 54 -12.67 -0.54 6.74
C VAL A 54 -14.03 0.08 6.40
N PRO A 55 -15.07 -0.70 6.06
CA PRO A 55 -16.40 -0.16 5.79
C PRO A 55 -16.91 0.64 6.99
N ARG A 56 -17.61 1.76 6.75
CA ARG A 56 -18.08 2.65 7.83
C ARG A 56 -18.91 1.95 8.91
N ARG A 57 -19.58 0.84 8.59
CA ARG A 57 -20.37 0.05 9.55
C ARG A 57 -19.51 -0.78 10.51
N ASP A 58 -18.26 -1.02 10.12
CA ASP A 58 -17.32 -1.89 10.83
C ASP A 58 -16.22 -1.07 11.53
N VAL A 59 -16.33 0.27 11.49
CA VAL A 59 -15.41 1.18 12.19
C VAL A 59 -15.78 1.22 13.67
N VAL A 60 -14.80 0.91 14.52
CA VAL A 60 -14.86 1.21 15.96
C VAL A 60 -14.61 2.70 16.13
N ALA A 61 -15.58 3.42 16.71
CA ALA A 61 -15.53 4.87 16.88
C ALA A 61 -15.74 5.25 18.34
N VAL A 62 -15.01 6.28 18.78
CA VAL A 62 -15.11 6.85 20.12
C VAL A 62 -15.70 8.26 20.01
N SER A 63 -16.55 8.66 20.97
CA SER A 63 -17.11 10.01 21.02
C SER A 63 -16.01 11.04 21.33
N VAL A 64 -16.11 12.24 20.77
CA VAL A 64 -15.16 13.34 21.03
C VAL A 64 -15.17 13.82 22.48
N GLU A 65 -16.24 13.56 23.21
CA GLU A 65 -16.39 13.90 24.63
C GLU A 65 -15.90 12.79 25.57
N THR A 66 -15.41 11.66 25.03
CA THR A 66 -14.91 10.54 25.84
C THR A 66 -13.57 10.91 26.43
N ASP A 67 -13.37 10.61 27.72
CA ASP A 67 -12.06 10.75 28.35
C ASP A 67 -11.04 9.76 27.76
N ALA A 68 -9.76 10.08 27.97
CA ALA A 68 -8.67 9.32 27.36
C ALA A 68 -8.58 7.87 27.86
N GLU A 69 -8.99 7.60 29.12
CA GLU A 69 -8.89 6.28 29.72
C GLU A 69 -9.92 5.33 29.09
N ALA A 70 -11.18 5.76 29.02
CA ALA A 70 -12.23 5.00 28.34
C ALA A 70 -11.97 4.82 26.83
N ALA A 71 -11.33 5.80 26.17
CA ALA A 71 -10.93 5.68 24.77
C ALA A 71 -9.84 4.62 24.56
N ILE A 72 -8.86 4.54 25.46
CA ILE A 72 -7.79 3.53 25.43
C ILE A 72 -8.38 2.13 25.66
N ASP A 73 -9.27 1.98 26.65
CA ASP A 73 -9.95 0.71 26.91
C ASP A 73 -10.70 0.22 25.67
N THR A 74 -11.43 1.11 24.99
CA THR A 74 -12.11 0.79 23.73
C THR A 74 -11.13 0.30 22.65
N CYS A 75 -9.94 0.90 22.54
CA CYS A 75 -8.91 0.44 21.58
C CYS A 75 -8.37 -0.95 21.91
N LEU A 76 -8.18 -1.25 23.20
CA LEU A 76 -7.65 -2.53 23.68
C LEU A 76 -8.66 -3.67 23.50
N GLU A 77 -9.95 -3.43 23.77
CA GLU A 77 -11.03 -4.40 23.58
C GLU A 77 -11.18 -4.85 22.12
N HIS A 78 -10.89 -3.95 21.17
CA HIS A 78 -11.08 -4.19 19.75
C HIS A 78 -9.80 -4.61 18.99
N GLU A 79 -8.72 -4.93 19.70
CA GLU A 79 -7.43 -5.40 19.12
C GLU A 79 -6.90 -4.49 18.00
N LEU A 80 -7.13 -3.18 18.11
CA LEU A 80 -6.62 -2.20 17.14
C LEU A 80 -5.13 -1.95 17.42
N THR A 81 -4.23 -2.82 16.92
CA THR A 81 -2.77 -2.66 17.03
C THR A 81 -2.07 -2.91 15.69
#